data_AF-A0A5C6ZFL0-F1
#
_entry.id   AF-A0A5C6ZFL0-F1
#
_cell.length_a   1.000
_cell.length_b   1.000
_cell.length_c   1.000
_cell.angle_alpha   90.00
_cell.angle_beta   90.00
_cell.angle_gamma   90.00
#
_symmetry.space_group_name_H-M   'P 1'
#
loop_
_entity.id
_entity.type
_entity.pdbx_description
1 polymer ?
#
loop_
_entity_poly.entity_id
_entity_poly.type
_entity_poly.pdbx_seq_one_letter_code
_entity_poly.pdbx_strand_id
1 'polypeptide(L)'
;MPVKASHFFLMVSIWDIVTELDERFVPNTKFSTFLSHVAIEADLVGLCDRYIDETSVGEGDVFIFKSSDGSGQTLVIDLFRDEQDQLDLISIGFICLPSNRTLVAELLMNFFNACGTQISFGYSAANNYLRELADESGYPRERGSRPYMQKLIFAE
;
A
#
# COMPACT_ATOMS: atom_id res chain seq x y z
N MET A 1 -23.94 -2.12 8.65
CA MET A 1 -24.35 -1.01 7.76
C MET A 1 -23.45 -1.07 6.53
N PRO A 2 -23.96 -1.02 5.29
CA PRO A 2 -23.11 -1.22 4.11
C PRO A 2 -22.11 -0.07 3.96
N VAL A 3 -20.83 -0.41 3.77
CA VAL A 3 -19.76 0.56 3.54
C VAL A 3 -19.95 1.17 2.14
N LYS A 4 -20.09 2.48 2.06
CA LYS A 4 -20.21 3.21 0.77
C LYS A 4 -18.86 3.67 0.22
N ALA A 5 -17.77 3.44 0.93
CA ALA A 5 -16.44 3.84 0.53
C ALA A 5 -15.90 2.96 -0.61
N SER A 6 -15.28 3.58 -1.59
CA SER A 6 -14.53 2.91 -2.65
C SER A 6 -13.03 3.13 -2.54
N HIS A 7 -12.59 4.06 -1.69
CA HIS A 7 -11.18 4.35 -1.47
C HIS A 7 -10.86 4.03 -0.01
N PHE A 8 -9.86 3.20 0.22
CA PHE A 8 -9.31 2.84 1.51
C PHE A 8 -7.87 3.34 1.56
N PHE A 9 -7.44 3.78 2.74
CA PHE A 9 -6.09 4.27 2.97
C PHE A 9 -5.63 3.85 4.36
N LEU A 10 -4.39 3.42 4.46
CA LEU A 10 -3.76 3.09 5.72
C LEU A 10 -2.27 3.45 5.70
N MET A 11 -1.75 3.78 6.87
CA MET A 11 -0.33 4.03 7.10
C MET A 11 0.15 3.09 8.21
N VAL A 12 1.10 2.24 7.86
CA VAL A 12 1.65 1.14 8.67
C VAL A 12 3.16 1.06 8.43
N SER A 13 3.88 0.23 9.19
CA SER A 13 5.29 -0.01 8.91
C SER A 13 5.45 -0.97 7.71
N ILE A 14 6.54 -0.86 6.95
CA ILE A 14 6.92 -1.85 5.92
C ILE A 14 7.04 -3.25 6.53
N TRP A 15 7.42 -3.34 7.81
CA TRP A 15 7.53 -4.62 8.51
C TRP A 15 6.17 -5.29 8.74
N ASP A 16 5.07 -4.54 8.71
CA ASP A 16 3.72 -5.08 8.93
C ASP A 16 3.21 -5.89 7.73
N ILE A 17 3.73 -5.65 6.51
CA ILE A 17 3.32 -6.39 5.31
C ILE A 17 4.02 -7.75 5.18
N VAL A 18 5.01 -8.03 6.03
CA VAL A 18 5.70 -9.32 6.13
C VAL A 18 5.59 -9.90 7.54
N THR A 19 6.06 -11.12 7.74
CA THR A 19 6.17 -11.78 9.04
C THR A 19 7.42 -12.64 9.03
N GLU A 20 8.15 -12.67 10.13
CA GLU A 20 9.29 -13.56 10.28
C GLU A 20 8.82 -14.98 10.61
N LEU A 21 9.26 -15.95 9.83
CA LEU A 21 9.02 -17.38 10.02
C LEU A 21 10.31 -18.14 9.69
N ASP A 22 10.82 -18.90 10.65
CA ASP A 22 12.05 -19.70 10.50
C ASP A 22 13.23 -18.91 9.90
N GLU A 23 13.53 -17.75 10.49
CA GLU A 23 14.62 -16.84 10.09
C GLU A 23 14.47 -16.26 8.66
N ARG A 24 13.26 -16.27 8.11
CA ARG A 24 12.94 -15.68 6.80
C ARG A 24 11.71 -14.80 6.87
N PHE A 25 11.68 -13.76 6.06
CA PHE A 25 10.46 -12.99 5.85
C PHE A 25 9.52 -13.71 4.88
N VAL A 26 8.27 -13.83 5.28
CA VAL A 26 7.17 -14.32 4.44
C VAL A 26 6.06 -13.26 4.40
N PRO A 27 5.22 -13.24 3.36
CA PRO A 27 4.07 -12.34 3.29
C PRO A 27 3.17 -12.42 4.52
N ASN A 28 2.73 -11.27 5.05
CA ASN A 28 1.78 -11.23 6.17
C ASN A 28 0.48 -11.94 5.75
N THR A 29 0.03 -12.92 6.54
CA THR A 29 -1.12 -13.77 6.19
C THR A 29 -2.43 -12.99 6.03
N LYS A 30 -2.66 -11.94 6.84
CA LYS A 30 -3.88 -11.12 6.74
C LYS A 30 -3.85 -10.24 5.51
N PHE A 31 -2.70 -9.63 5.21
CA PHE A 31 -2.57 -8.84 3.99
C PHE A 31 -2.64 -9.73 2.74
N SER A 32 -2.02 -10.90 2.77
CA SER A 32 -2.11 -11.91 1.69
C SER A 32 -3.55 -12.39 1.47
N THR A 33 -4.33 -12.55 2.54
CA THR A 33 -5.77 -12.89 2.44
C THR A 33 -6.54 -11.78 1.73
N PHE A 34 -6.25 -10.52 2.06
CA PHE A 34 -6.83 -9.37 1.37
C PHE A 34 -6.45 -9.37 -0.12
N LEU A 35 -5.16 -9.49 -0.46
CA LEU A 35 -4.66 -9.51 -1.83
C LEU A 35 -5.29 -10.62 -2.67
N SER A 36 -5.33 -11.84 -2.12
CA SER A 36 -5.97 -12.99 -2.77
C SER A 36 -7.45 -12.75 -3.03
N HIS A 37 -8.17 -12.12 -2.09
CA HIS A 37 -9.59 -11.81 -2.25
C HIS A 37 -9.86 -10.82 -3.40
N VAL A 38 -8.96 -9.86 -3.62
CA VAL A 38 -9.10 -8.83 -4.66
C VAL A 38 -8.34 -9.18 -5.95
N ALA A 39 -7.87 -10.42 -6.07
CA ALA A 39 -7.12 -10.93 -7.21
C ALA A 39 -5.88 -10.08 -7.55
N ILE A 40 -5.18 -9.57 -6.54
CA ILE A 40 -3.91 -8.85 -6.72
C ILE A 40 -2.76 -9.73 -6.29
N GLU A 41 -1.77 -9.88 -7.17
CA GLU A 41 -0.49 -10.49 -6.85
C GLU A 41 0.50 -9.37 -6.55
N ALA A 42 1.24 -9.50 -5.46
CA ALA A 42 2.27 -8.53 -5.07
C ALA A 42 3.38 -9.27 -4.33
N ASP A 43 4.62 -9.07 -4.76
CA ASP A 43 5.80 -9.56 -4.05
C ASP A 43 6.08 -8.68 -2.82
N LEU A 44 5.41 -9.00 -1.70
CA LEU A 44 5.53 -8.25 -0.45
C LEU A 44 6.93 -8.34 0.16
N VAL A 45 7.62 -9.47 -0.04
CA VAL A 45 8.99 -9.64 0.46
C VAL A 45 9.94 -8.80 -0.39
N GLY A 46 9.83 -8.85 -1.73
CA GLY A 46 10.63 -8.00 -2.61
C GLY A 46 10.38 -6.49 -2.41
N LEU A 47 9.15 -6.07 -2.09
CA LEU A 47 8.88 -4.68 -1.68
C LEU A 47 9.57 -4.31 -0.37
N CYS A 48 9.57 -5.23 0.60
CA CYS A 48 10.25 -5.03 1.88
C CYS A 48 11.77 -4.90 1.68
N ASP A 49 12.37 -5.85 0.96
CA ASP A 49 13.81 -5.85 0.63
C ASP A 49 14.20 -4.56 -0.11
N ARG A 50 13.41 -4.13 -1.10
CA ARG A 50 13.63 -2.85 -1.79
C ARG A 50 13.57 -1.65 -0.86
N TYR A 51 12.60 -1.60 0.05
CA TYR A 51 12.48 -0.49 0.99
C TYR A 51 13.70 -0.41 1.92
N ILE A 52 14.18 -1.56 2.39
CA ILE A 52 15.25 -1.65 3.40
C ILE A 52 16.61 -1.44 2.76
N ASP A 53 16.89 -2.15 1.66
CA ASP A 53 18.23 -2.28 1.08
C ASP A 53 18.49 -1.28 -0.05
N GLU A 54 17.46 -0.90 -0.81
CA GLU A 54 17.61 -0.08 -2.03
C GLU A 54 17.15 1.36 -1.85
N THR A 55 16.24 1.63 -0.90
CA THR A 55 15.60 2.95 -0.77
C THR A 55 16.26 3.82 0.30
N SER A 56 16.87 4.93 -0.14
CA SER A 56 17.48 5.90 0.79
C SER A 56 16.44 6.77 1.49
N VAL A 57 16.81 7.33 2.65
CA VAL A 57 16.01 8.36 3.33
C VAL A 57 15.86 9.58 2.42
N GLY A 58 14.62 10.06 2.26
CA GLY A 58 14.23 11.12 1.33
C GLY A 58 13.93 10.63 -0.08
N GLU A 59 13.88 9.32 -0.31
CA GLU A 59 13.59 8.67 -1.60
C GLU A 59 12.46 7.64 -1.46
N GLY A 60 12.04 7.03 -2.57
CA GLY A 60 11.08 5.93 -2.62
C GLY A 60 9.99 6.15 -3.64
N ASP A 61 9.67 5.10 -4.39
CA ASP A 61 8.72 5.12 -5.50
C ASP A 61 7.31 4.66 -5.07
N VAL A 62 6.34 4.95 -5.94
CA VAL A 62 4.97 4.49 -5.79
C VAL A 62 4.75 3.26 -6.67
N PHE A 63 4.22 2.20 -6.09
CA PHE A 63 3.92 0.94 -6.76
C PHE A 63 2.42 0.80 -6.95
N ILE A 64 1.99 0.51 -8.18
CA ILE A 64 0.61 0.18 -8.53
C ILE A 64 0.51 -1.28 -8.87
N PHE A 65 -0.43 -1.98 -8.25
CA PHE A 65 -0.83 -3.33 -8.58
C PHE A 65 -2.30 -3.34 -9.02
N LYS A 66 -2.59 -4.04 -10.11
CA LYS A 66 -3.94 -4.17 -10.66
C LYS A 66 -4.45 -5.59 -10.46
N SER A 67 -5.75 -5.72 -10.22
CA SER A 67 -6.40 -7.02 -10.14
C SER A 67 -6.28 -7.80 -11.45
N SER A 68 -5.83 -9.05 -11.38
CA SER A 68 -5.66 -9.95 -12.53
C SER A 68 -6.98 -10.42 -13.14
N ASP A 69 -8.08 -10.35 -12.38
CA ASP A 69 -9.43 -10.73 -12.83
C ASP A 69 -10.11 -9.68 -13.74
N GLY A 70 -9.43 -8.57 -14.04
CA GLY A 70 -9.97 -7.48 -14.86
C GLY A 70 -11.04 -6.63 -14.16
N SER A 71 -11.25 -6.78 -12.86
CA SER A 71 -12.21 -5.98 -12.09
C SER A 71 -11.85 -4.49 -12.00
N GLY A 72 -10.59 -4.14 -12.30
CA GLY A 72 -10.10 -2.77 -12.22
C GLY A 72 -9.90 -2.29 -10.79
N GLN A 73 -9.78 -3.23 -9.84
CA GLN A 73 -9.35 -2.91 -8.48
C GLN A 73 -7.86 -2.58 -8.49
N THR A 74 -7.47 -1.58 -7.70
CA THR A 74 -6.12 -1.03 -7.73
C THR A 74 -5.58 -0.90 -6.31
N LEU A 75 -4.45 -1.53 -6.06
CA LEU A 75 -3.63 -1.30 -4.87
C LEU A 75 -2.50 -0.33 -5.22
N VAL A 76 -2.24 0.60 -4.32
CA VAL A 76 -1.17 1.59 -4.42
C VAL A 76 -0.34 1.51 -3.14
N ILE A 77 0.97 1.35 -3.26
CA ILE A 77 1.90 1.34 -2.13
C ILE A 77 2.95 2.41 -2.38
N ASP A 78 3.03 3.38 -1.49
CA ASP A 78 3.99 4.47 -1.54
C ASP A 78 5.09 4.22 -0.52
N LEU A 79 6.30 3.98 -1.03
CA LEU A 79 7.49 3.60 -0.27
C LEU A 79 8.38 4.80 0.08
N PHE A 80 7.87 6.03 -0.05
CA PHE A 80 8.65 7.22 0.27
C PHE A 80 9.09 7.23 1.74
N ARG A 81 10.41 7.24 1.97
CA ARG A 81 11.04 7.30 3.30
C ARG A 81 11.19 8.75 3.74
N ASP A 82 10.28 9.21 4.59
CA ASP A 82 10.36 10.58 5.12
C ASP A 82 11.58 10.76 6.03
N GLU A 83 12.21 11.94 6.00
CA GLU A 83 13.42 12.22 6.78
C GLU A 83 13.19 12.20 8.30
N GLN A 84 11.95 12.37 8.72
CA GLN A 84 11.54 12.36 10.13
C GLN A 84 10.94 11.02 10.55
N ASP A 85 10.79 10.09 9.61
CA ASP A 85 10.18 8.80 9.88
C ASP A 85 11.18 7.83 10.51
N GLN A 86 10.89 7.45 11.75
CA GLN A 86 11.67 6.49 12.53
C GLN A 86 10.99 5.12 12.64
N LEU A 87 9.81 4.94 12.04
CA LEU A 87 8.98 3.75 12.17
C LEU A 87 8.89 2.94 10.87
N ASP A 88 9.70 3.31 9.87
CA ASP A 88 9.72 2.71 8.53
C ASP A 88 8.30 2.65 7.92
N LEU A 89 7.61 3.79 7.95
CA LEU A 89 6.23 3.91 7.51
C LEU A 89 6.12 3.86 5.99
N ILE A 90 5.06 3.19 5.56
CA ILE A 90 4.57 3.18 4.20
C ILE A 90 3.11 3.56 4.16
N SER A 91 2.69 4.12 3.03
CA SER A 91 1.29 4.43 2.77
C SER A 91 0.70 3.42 1.79
N ILE A 92 -0.41 2.81 2.16
CA ILE A 92 -1.14 1.85 1.33
C ILE A 92 -2.51 2.44 1.02
N GLY A 93 -2.87 2.45 -0.25
CA GLY A 93 -4.17 2.85 -0.73
C GLY A 93 -4.82 1.77 -1.58
N PHE A 94 -6.14 1.64 -1.49
CA PHE A 94 -6.88 0.67 -2.29
C PHE A 94 -8.16 1.26 -2.86
N ILE A 95 -8.34 1.08 -4.16
CA ILE A 95 -9.52 1.51 -4.91
C ILE A 95 -10.32 0.26 -5.28
N CYS A 96 -11.54 0.15 -4.73
CA CYS A 96 -12.38 -1.04 -4.86
C CYS A 96 -13.70 -0.77 -5.59
N LEU A 97 -14.26 -1.85 -6.14
CA LEU A 97 -15.60 -1.84 -6.74
C LEU A 97 -16.72 -1.81 -5.68
N PRO A 98 -17.91 -1.28 -6.02
CA PRO A 98 -19.06 -1.25 -5.12
C PRO A 98 -19.45 -2.60 -4.49
N SER A 99 -19.28 -3.70 -5.22
CA SER A 99 -19.67 -5.04 -4.77
C SER A 99 -18.81 -5.58 -3.63
N ASN A 100 -17.56 -5.12 -3.48
CA ASN A 100 -16.59 -5.70 -2.54
C ASN A 100 -16.35 -4.85 -1.29
N ARG A 101 -16.96 -3.65 -1.22
CA ARG A 101 -16.64 -2.62 -0.21
C ARG A 101 -16.68 -3.09 1.24
N THR A 102 -17.71 -3.83 1.62
CA THR A 102 -17.86 -4.30 3.01
C THR A 102 -16.77 -5.30 3.37
N LEU A 103 -16.54 -6.31 2.53
CA LEU A 103 -15.54 -7.34 2.80
C LEU A 103 -14.12 -6.77 2.74
N VAL A 104 -13.84 -5.88 1.78
CA VAL A 104 -12.56 -5.15 1.70
C VAL A 104 -12.32 -4.33 2.98
N ALA A 105 -13.35 -3.61 3.46
CA ALA A 105 -13.24 -2.85 4.70
C ALA A 105 -12.90 -3.75 5.89
N GLU A 106 -13.57 -4.90 6.01
CA GLU A 106 -13.33 -5.88 7.07
C GLU A 106 -11.93 -6.47 6.99
N LEU A 107 -11.48 -6.89 5.80
CA LEU A 107 -10.15 -7.48 5.60
C LEU A 107 -9.02 -6.48 5.89
N LEU A 108 -9.12 -5.25 5.37
CA LEU A 108 -8.12 -4.22 5.63
C LEU A 108 -8.12 -3.76 7.09
N MET A 109 -9.29 -3.67 7.73
CA MET A 109 -9.38 -3.36 9.16
C MET A 109 -8.76 -4.48 10.01
N ASN A 110 -9.01 -5.75 9.66
CA ASN A 110 -8.43 -6.90 10.34
C ASN A 110 -6.90 -6.95 10.18
N PHE A 111 -6.39 -6.59 9.01
CA PHE A 111 -4.96 -6.41 8.79
C PHE A 111 -4.41 -5.28 9.66
N PHE A 112 -4.98 -4.08 9.56
CA PHE A 112 -4.54 -2.90 10.29
C PHE A 112 -4.51 -3.13 11.81
N ASN A 113 -5.57 -3.69 12.39
CA ASN A 113 -5.64 -3.96 13.83
C ASN A 113 -4.61 -4.99 14.33
N ALA A 114 -4.00 -5.77 13.43
CA ALA A 114 -2.98 -6.75 13.75
C ALA A 114 -1.55 -6.23 13.49
N CYS A 115 -1.40 -5.05 12.89
CA CYS A 115 -0.10 -4.42 12.66
C CYS A 115 0.52 -4.00 14.00
N GLY A 116 1.85 -4.10 14.10
CA GLY A 116 2.62 -3.56 15.22
C GLY A 116 2.62 -2.03 15.22
N THR A 117 2.57 -1.42 14.03
CA THR A 117 2.53 0.05 13.86
C THR A 117 1.24 0.49 13.18
N GLN A 118 0.34 1.11 13.95
CA GLN A 118 -1.00 1.52 13.51
C GLN A 118 -1.14 3.04 13.48
N ILE A 119 -0.61 3.69 12.42
CA ILE A 119 -0.59 5.17 12.37
C ILE A 119 -1.95 5.74 11.95
N SER A 120 -2.51 5.26 10.84
CA SER A 120 -3.81 5.73 10.38
C SER A 120 -4.54 4.70 9.54
N PHE A 121 -5.86 4.71 9.64
CA PHE A 121 -6.77 3.94 8.80
C PHE A 121 -7.97 4.81 8.45
N GLY A 122 -8.33 4.87 7.18
CA GLY A 122 -9.44 5.69 6.71
C GLY A 122 -10.06 5.15 5.44
N TYR A 123 -11.32 5.51 5.21
CA TYR A 123 -12.03 5.16 3.98
C TYR A 123 -13.06 6.22 3.61
N SER A 124 -13.25 6.41 2.31
CA SER A 124 -14.17 7.41 1.77
C SER A 124 -14.76 6.99 0.42
N ALA A 125 -15.84 7.64 0.01
CA ALA A 125 -16.41 7.44 -1.32
C ALA A 125 -15.48 7.93 -2.44
N ALA A 126 -14.61 8.89 -2.14
CA ALA A 126 -13.57 9.41 -3.02
C ALA A 126 -12.43 9.97 -2.17
N ASN A 127 -11.19 9.72 -2.57
CA ASN A 127 -9.99 10.25 -1.93
C ASN A 127 -9.10 10.88 -3.01
N ASN A 128 -9.01 12.22 -3.03
CA ASN A 128 -8.22 12.94 -4.03
C ASN A 128 -6.74 12.61 -3.94
N TYR A 129 -6.20 12.49 -2.73
CA TYR A 129 -4.80 12.11 -2.52
C TYR A 129 -4.50 10.74 -3.15
N LEU A 130 -5.37 9.73 -2.92
CA LEU A 130 -5.17 8.42 -3.52
C LEU A 130 -5.31 8.44 -5.06
N ARG A 131 -6.19 9.29 -5.60
CA ARG A 131 -6.31 9.48 -7.05
C ARG A 131 -5.06 10.12 -7.65
N GLU A 132 -4.54 11.16 -7.03
CA GLU A 132 -3.29 11.82 -7.43
C GLU A 132 -2.10 10.86 -7.31
N LEU A 133 -2.07 10.04 -6.26
CA LEU A 133 -1.05 9.02 -6.07
C LEU A 133 -1.08 7.96 -7.20
N ALA A 134 -2.27 7.65 -7.73
CA ALA A 134 -2.46 6.69 -8.81
C ALA A 134 -2.45 7.30 -10.22
N ASP A 135 -2.33 8.63 -10.36
CA ASP A 135 -2.39 9.34 -11.64
C ASP A 135 -1.00 9.39 -12.28
N GLU A 136 -0.79 8.57 -13.31
CA GLU A 136 0.45 8.48 -14.07
C GLU A 136 0.91 9.83 -14.66
N SER A 137 -0.02 10.70 -15.03
CA SER A 137 0.33 12.00 -15.63
C SER A 137 1.04 12.95 -14.66
N GLY A 138 0.92 12.68 -13.36
CA GLY A 138 1.61 13.40 -12.30
C GLY A 138 3.05 12.95 -12.06
N TYR A 139 3.56 11.93 -12.77
CA TYR A 139 4.88 11.37 -12.53
C TYR A 139 5.85 11.58 -13.72
N PRO A 140 7.17 11.65 -13.47
CA PRO A 140 7.78 11.69 -12.13
C PRO A 140 7.52 13.03 -11.42
N ARG A 141 7.47 13.02 -10.09
CA ARG A 141 7.23 14.23 -9.27
C ARG A 141 8.33 14.46 -8.25
N GLU A 142 8.60 15.72 -7.96
CA GLU A 142 9.45 16.10 -6.83
C GLU A 142 8.77 15.72 -5.52
N ARG A 143 9.53 15.12 -4.60
CA ARG A 143 9.04 14.78 -3.27
C ARG A 143 10.13 14.92 -2.22
N GLY A 144 9.75 15.45 -1.06
CA GLY A 144 10.65 15.69 0.06
C GLY A 144 11.51 16.94 -0.13
N SER A 145 12.56 17.03 0.68
CA SER A 145 13.51 18.15 0.72
C SER A 145 14.73 17.95 -0.21
N ARG A 146 14.90 16.74 -0.75
CA ARG A 146 16.02 16.33 -1.60
C ARG A 146 15.63 16.34 -3.08
N PRO A 147 16.60 16.43 -4.01
CA PRO A 147 16.34 16.33 -5.45
C PRO A 147 16.05 14.88 -5.85
N TYR A 148 14.97 14.31 -5.32
CA TYR A 148 14.46 12.99 -5.69
C TYR A 148 13.20 13.14 -6.52
N MET A 149 13.18 12.45 -7.67
CA MET A 149 12.05 12.38 -8.58
C MET A 149 11.34 11.05 -8.37
N GLN A 150 10.30 11.07 -7.53
CA GLN A 150 9.47 9.90 -7.28
C GLN A 150 8.82 9.44 -8.58
N LYS A 151 8.90 8.14 -8.85
CA LYS A 151 8.32 7.48 -10.02
C LYS A 151 7.07 6.70 -9.63
N LEU A 152 6.25 6.44 -10.64
CA LEU A 152 5.16 5.49 -10.57
C LEU A 152 5.60 4.21 -11.29
N ILE A 153 5.52 3.08 -10.61
CA ILE A 153 5.91 1.77 -11.10
C ILE A 153 4.67 0.89 -11.14
N PHE A 154 4.32 0.42 -12.33
CA PHE A 154 3.32 -0.63 -12.49
C PHE A 154 4.00 -1.96 -12.21
N ALA A 155 3.66 -2.58 -11.09
CA ALA A 155 4.17 -3.89 -10.71
C ALA A 155 3.28 -4.98 -11.33
N GLU A 156 3.95 -5.98 -11.89
CA GLU A 156 3.34 -7.21 -12.41
C GLU A 156 3.28 -8.27 -11.31
#